data_AF-A0AAD9J256-F1
#
_entry.id   AF-A0AAD9J256-F1
#
_cell.length_a   1.000
_cell.length_b   1.000
_cell.length_c   1.000
_cell.angle_alpha   90.00
_cell.angle_beta   90.00
_cell.angle_gamma   90.00
#
_symmetry.space_group_name_H-M   'P 1'
#
loop_
_entity.id
_entity.type
_entity.pdbx_description
1 polymer ?
#
loop_
_entity_poly.entity_id
_entity_poly.type
_entity_poly.pdbx_seq_one_letter_code
_entity_poly.pdbx_strand_id
1 'polypeptide(L)'
;MSVIGSIVEGENPNIDITCSVSDLGYPYATFKWSKDNQDQSGREDGTITIRQGSATVSKHDGIWTCIPSNSEGEGLGADIYVVVNAKAHLSPSLPRTLTVVADPK
;
A
#
# COMPACT_ATOMS: atom_id res chain seq x y z
N MET A 1 10.80 -0.83 -13.21
CA MET A 1 9.70 -1.13 -12.27
C MET A 1 10.31 -1.24 -10.88
N SER A 2 9.92 -0.36 -9.96
CA SER A 2 10.46 -0.33 -8.59
C SER A 2 9.50 -1.07 -7.64
N VAL A 3 10.04 -1.74 -6.62
CA VAL A 3 9.25 -2.50 -5.64
C VAL A 3 9.65 -2.09 -4.24
N ILE A 4 8.68 -1.73 -3.39
CA ILE A 4 8.91 -1.59 -1.95
C ILE A 4 8.62 -2.97 -1.33
N GLY A 5 9.67 -3.65 -0.89
CA GLY A 5 9.60 -5.03 -0.40
C GLY A 5 9.35 -5.18 1.11
N SER A 6 8.65 -6.27 1.45
CA SER A 6 8.45 -6.86 2.79
C SER A 6 7.78 -5.98 3.85
N ILE A 7 6.63 -5.40 3.52
CA ILE A 7 5.73 -4.75 4.48
C ILE A 7 4.85 -5.84 5.11
N VAL A 8 4.81 -5.97 6.44
CA VAL A 8 3.95 -6.94 7.17
C VAL A 8 2.84 -6.19 7.89
N GLU A 9 1.59 -6.64 7.77
CA GLU A 9 0.46 -5.96 8.41
C GLU A 9 0.70 -5.67 9.90
N GLY A 10 0.52 -4.41 10.29
CA GLY A 10 0.67 -3.98 11.68
C GLY A 10 2.10 -3.84 12.21
N GLU A 11 3.15 -4.17 11.44
CA GLU A 11 4.51 -4.30 11.99
C GLU A 11 5.55 -3.32 11.41
N ASN A 12 5.18 -2.51 10.41
CA ASN A 12 6.14 -1.64 9.72
C ASN A 12 6.25 -0.25 10.38
N PRO A 13 7.40 0.43 10.23
CA PRO A 13 7.51 1.87 10.49
C PRO A 13 6.65 2.69 9.52
N ASN A 14 6.71 4.02 9.62
CA ASN A 14 6.17 4.87 8.56
C ASN A 14 6.86 4.55 7.23
N ILE A 15 6.07 4.41 6.17
CA ILE A 15 6.55 4.16 4.81
C ILE A 15 6.09 5.33 3.95
N ASP A 16 7.05 6.02 3.35
CA ASP A 16 6.79 7.11 2.43
C ASP A 16 6.97 6.64 0.99
N ILE A 17 5.93 6.80 0.19
CA ILE A 17 5.95 6.59 -1.25
C ILE A 17 6.06 7.97 -1.88
N THR A 18 7.24 8.31 -2.38
CA THR A 18 7.53 9.64 -2.93
C THR A 18 7.59 9.60 -4.45
N CYS A 19 6.82 10.49 -5.08
CA CYS A 19 6.94 10.88 -6.47
C CYS A 19 7.72 12.19 -6.55
N SER A 20 8.70 12.24 -7.45
CA SER A 20 9.49 13.45 -7.68
C SER A 20 9.74 13.62 -9.16
N VAL A 21 9.79 14.87 -9.60
CA VAL A 21 10.15 15.27 -10.96
C VAL A 21 11.28 16.27 -10.88
N SER A 22 12.16 16.24 -11.88
CA SER A 22 13.29 17.19 -11.96
C SER A 22 12.85 18.60 -12.36
N ASP A 23 11.69 18.73 -13.02
CA ASP A 23 11.09 19.99 -13.45
C ASP A 23 9.56 19.88 -13.36
N LEU A 24 8.92 20.86 -12.73
CA LEU A 24 7.46 20.94 -12.56
C LEU A 24 6.77 21.70 -13.70
N GLY A 25 7.54 22.30 -14.61
CA GLY A 25 7.01 23.09 -15.72
C GLY A 25 6.27 24.35 -15.28
N TYR A 26 5.54 24.95 -16.23
CA TYR A 26 4.69 26.10 -15.98
C TYR A 26 3.34 25.96 -16.72
N PRO A 27 2.20 26.22 -16.05
CA PRO A 27 2.02 26.45 -14.62
C PRO A 27 2.57 25.28 -13.79
N TYR A 28 2.98 25.54 -12.54
CA TYR A 28 3.59 24.49 -11.73
C TYR A 28 2.62 23.31 -11.55
N ALA A 29 3.10 22.10 -11.86
CA ALA A 29 2.33 20.89 -11.67
C ALA A 29 2.18 20.48 -10.21
N THR A 30 1.09 19.77 -9.90
CA THR A 30 0.92 18.95 -8.71
C THR A 30 0.97 17.47 -9.10
N PHE A 31 0.74 16.56 -8.15
CA PHE A 31 0.71 15.12 -8.43
C PHE A 31 -0.71 14.57 -8.36
N LYS A 32 -1.09 13.83 -9.40
CA LYS A 32 -2.25 12.93 -9.37
C LYS A 32 -1.79 11.55 -8.98
N TRP A 33 -2.47 10.92 -8.03
CA TRP A 33 -2.16 9.59 -7.57
C TRP A 33 -3.31 8.63 -7.88
N SER A 34 -2.97 7.42 -8.30
CA SER A 34 -3.93 6.32 -8.38
C SER A 34 -3.33 5.07 -7.77
N LYS A 35 -4.21 4.23 -7.22
CA LYS A 35 -3.88 2.88 -6.75
C LYS A 35 -4.72 1.89 -7.54
N ASP A 36 -4.07 0.97 -8.24
CA ASP A 36 -4.74 -0.03 -9.08
C ASP A 36 -5.78 0.60 -10.04
N ASN A 37 -5.41 1.73 -10.65
CA ASN A 37 -6.26 2.57 -11.51
C ASN A 37 -7.44 3.26 -10.81
N GLN A 38 -7.51 3.22 -9.48
CA GLN A 38 -8.49 3.98 -8.69
C GLN A 38 -7.87 5.28 -8.20
N ASP A 39 -8.46 6.40 -8.60
CA ASP A 39 -8.03 7.73 -8.22
C ASP A 39 -7.96 7.89 -6.68
N GLN A 40 -6.85 8.46 -6.20
CA GLN A 40 -6.59 8.75 -4.79
C GLN A 40 -6.69 10.26 -4.56
N SER A 41 -7.83 10.84 -4.95
CA SER A 41 -8.11 12.28 -4.88
C SER A 41 -7.81 12.88 -3.50
N GLY A 42 -7.34 14.14 -3.51
CA GLY A 42 -6.95 14.88 -2.30
C GLY A 42 -5.51 14.67 -1.84
N ARG A 43 -4.71 13.91 -2.60
CA ARG A 43 -3.26 13.78 -2.39
C ARG A 43 -2.55 14.47 -3.54
N GLU A 44 -2.36 15.78 -3.43
CA GLU A 44 -1.65 16.56 -4.46
C GLU A 44 -0.16 16.67 -4.18
N ASP A 45 0.23 16.34 -2.94
CA ASP A 45 1.61 16.27 -2.50
C ASP A 45 2.33 15.12 -3.21
N GLY A 46 3.60 15.34 -3.52
CA GLY A 46 4.46 14.31 -4.10
C GLY A 46 4.77 13.16 -3.16
N THR A 47 4.14 13.01 -2.00
CA THR A 47 4.41 11.92 -1.05
C THR A 47 3.14 11.36 -0.43
N ILE A 48 3.06 10.03 -0.39
CA ILE A 48 2.03 9.26 0.32
C ILE A 48 2.67 8.55 1.51
N THR A 49 2.25 8.90 2.72
CA THR A 49 2.70 8.23 3.94
C THR A 49 1.71 7.15 4.38
N ILE A 50 2.17 5.91 4.45
CA ILE A 50 1.53 4.82 5.18
C ILE A 50 2.08 4.86 6.61
N ARG A 51 1.20 5.11 7.59
CA ARG A 51 1.63 5.27 8.99
C ARG A 51 2.04 3.93 9.59
N GLN A 52 2.89 4.02 10.62
CA GLN A 52 3.34 2.89 11.40
C GLN A 52 2.15 2.00 11.82
N GLY A 53 2.26 0.71 11.55
CA GLY A 53 1.24 -0.28 11.88
C GLY A 53 -0.10 -0.15 11.13
N SER A 54 -0.26 0.79 10.19
CA SER A 54 -1.51 0.95 9.43
C SER A 54 -1.51 0.23 8.08
N ALA A 55 -0.39 -0.36 7.69
CA ALA A 55 -0.30 -1.13 6.46
C ALA A 55 -1.22 -2.36 6.51
N THR A 56 -2.03 -2.54 5.47
CA THR A 56 -2.93 -3.69 5.29
C THR A 56 -2.92 -4.13 3.84
N VAL A 57 -3.08 -5.44 3.60
CA VAL A 57 -3.14 -6.01 2.25
C VAL A 57 -4.27 -5.34 1.45
N SER A 58 -5.46 -5.26 2.04
CA SER A 58 -6.64 -4.72 1.37
C SER A 58 -6.56 -3.25 0.94
N LYS A 59 -5.71 -2.44 1.60
CA LYS A 59 -5.66 -0.99 1.35
C LYS A 59 -4.40 -0.53 0.64
N HIS A 60 -3.29 -1.23 0.82
CA HIS A 60 -1.97 -0.70 0.43
C HIS A 60 -1.23 -1.60 -0.54
N ASP A 61 -1.51 -2.91 -0.57
CA ASP A 61 -0.95 -3.82 -1.56
C ASP A 61 -1.45 -3.46 -2.96
N GLY A 62 -0.55 -3.38 -3.94
CA GLY A 62 -0.91 -3.09 -5.33
C GLY A 62 0.04 -2.11 -6.02
N ILE A 63 -0.38 -1.68 -7.22
CA ILE A 63 0.36 -0.71 -8.04
C ILE A 63 -0.08 0.69 -7.65
N TRP A 64 0.89 1.51 -7.26
CA TRP A 64 0.71 2.94 -7.05
C TRP A 64 1.31 3.70 -8.21
N THR A 65 0.52 4.55 -8.84
CA THR A 65 0.92 5.37 -9.98
C THR A 65 0.82 6.84 -9.60
N CYS A 66 1.88 7.60 -9.87
CA CYS A 66 1.87 9.05 -9.77
C CYS A 66 2.06 9.70 -11.13
N ILE A 67 1.36 10.79 -11.40
CA ILE A 67 1.45 11.56 -12.64
C ILE A 67 1.51 13.04 -12.29
N PRO A 68 2.57 13.78 -12.68
CA PRO A 68 2.60 15.24 -12.54
C PRO A 68 1.57 15.86 -13.50
N SER A 69 0.75 16.80 -13.03
CA SER A 69 -0.28 17.44 -13.85
C SER A 69 -0.53 18.89 -13.46
N ASN A 70 -0.86 19.72 -14.45
CA ASN A 70 -1.28 21.11 -14.30
C ASN A 70 -2.47 21.42 -15.22
N SER A 71 -2.83 22.70 -15.39
CA SER A 71 -3.91 23.14 -16.28
C SER A 71 -3.66 22.87 -17.77
N GLU A 72 -2.39 22.73 -18.17
CA GLU A 72 -2.01 22.54 -19.57
C GLU A 72 -1.93 21.05 -19.95
N GLY A 73 -1.78 20.16 -18.97
CA GLY A 73 -1.80 18.72 -19.22
C GLY A 73 -1.17 17.85 -18.14
N GLU A 74 -0.66 16.71 -18.59
CA GLU A 74 -0.06 15.66 -17.77
C GLU A 74 1.34 15.31 -18.30
N GLY A 75 2.27 15.07 -17.39
CA GLY A 75 3.59 14.55 -17.71
C GLY A 75 3.63 13.03 -17.72
N LEU A 76 4.85 12.46 -17.75
CA LEU A 76 5.04 11.02 -17.68
C LEU A 76 4.75 10.49 -16.27
N GLY A 77 3.94 9.44 -16.21
CA GLY A 77 3.66 8.73 -14.96
C GLY A 77 4.79 7.79 -14.54
N ALA A 78 4.83 7.49 -13.24
CA ALA A 78 5.72 6.48 -12.67
C ALA A 78 4.93 5.50 -11.79
N ASP A 79 5.27 4.22 -11.91
CA ASP A 79 4.65 3.12 -11.18
C ASP A 79 5.60 2.53 -10.13
N ILE A 80 5.04 2.21 -8.97
CA ILE A 80 5.71 1.45 -7.92
C ILE A 80 4.79 0.36 -7.38
N TYR A 81 5.33 -0.84 -7.20
CA TYR A 81 4.60 -1.95 -6.62
C TYR A 81 4.86 -2.01 -5.12
N VAL A 82 3.78 -1.92 -4.33
CA VAL A 82 3.82 -2.03 -2.87
C VAL A 82 3.32 -3.41 -2.51
N VAL A 83 4.17 -4.19 -1.85
CA VAL A 83 3.83 -5.56 -1.42
C VAL A 83 3.57 -5.58 0.07
N VAL A 84 2.34 -5.88 0.48
CA VAL A 84 1.96 -6.04 1.88
C VAL A 84 1.59 -7.50 2.14
N ASN A 85 2.22 -8.09 3.16
CA ASN A 85 1.98 -9.46 3.58
C ASN A 85 1.06 -9.49 4.78
N ALA A 86 0.02 -10.32 4.70
CA ALA A 86 -0.88 -10.59 5.81
C ALA A 86 -0.11 -11.15 7.01
N LYS A 87 -0.54 -10.79 8.22
CA LYS A 87 0.01 -11.39 9.42
C LYS A 87 -0.39 -12.87 9.47
N ALA A 88 0.56 -13.75 9.82
CA ALA A 88 0.28 -15.17 9.97
C ALA A 88 -0.78 -15.39 11.07
N HIS A 89 -1.90 -16.03 10.70
CA HIS A 89 -2.96 -16.40 11.62
C HIS A 89 -3.61 -17.72 11.18
N LEU A 90 -4.06 -18.53 12.15
CA LEU A 90 -4.75 -19.79 11.89
C LEU A 90 -6.27 -19.56 11.77
N SER A 91 -6.89 -20.02 10.68
CA SER A 91 -8.35 -19.97 10.50
C SER A 91 -8.88 -21.29 9.92
N PRO A 92 -9.74 -22.04 10.65
CA PRO A 92 -10.19 -21.80 12.02
C PRO A 92 -9.03 -21.93 13.03
N SER A 93 -9.20 -21.33 14.22
CA SER A 93 -8.27 -21.56 15.32
C SER A 93 -8.19 -23.06 15.66
N LEU A 94 -7.05 -23.52 16.19
CA LEU A 94 -6.87 -24.95 16.50
C LEU A 94 -8.08 -25.48 17.30
N PRO A 95 -8.65 -26.65 16.92
CA PRO A 95 -9.76 -27.24 17.68
C PRO A 95 -9.31 -27.50 19.11
N ARG A 96 -10.01 -26.90 20.08
CA ARG A 96 -9.69 -27.01 21.51
C ARG A 96 -10.16 -28.33 22.15
N THR A 97 -10.68 -29.28 21.39
CA THR A 97 -11.33 -30.47 21.97
C THR A 97 -10.42 -31.69 21.92
N LEU A 98 -9.71 -31.94 23.02
CA LEU A 98 -9.19 -33.28 23.36
C LEU A 98 -10.23 -33.98 24.24
N THR A 99 -11.08 -34.82 23.64
CA THR A 99 -11.93 -35.74 24.40
C THR A 99 -11.16 -37.04 24.64
N VAL A 100 -10.69 -37.25 25.87
CA VAL A 100 -10.27 -38.59 26.32
C VAL A 100 -11.55 -39.36 26.60
N VAL A 101 -11.88 -40.33 25.74
CA VAL A 101 -12.93 -41.30 26.03
C VAL A 101 -12.31 -42.35 26.95
N ALA A 102 -12.75 -42.39 28.21
CA ALA A 102 -12.44 -43.51 29.08
C ALA A 102 -13.28 -44.71 28.64
N ASP A 103 -12.64 -45.86 28.42
CA ASP A 103 -13.28 -47.12 28.06
C ASP A 103 -14.02 -47.68 29.29
N PRO A 104 -15.36 -47.82 29.29
CA PRO A 104 -16.07 -48.43 30.41
C PRO A 104 -15.81 -49.94 30.42
N LYS A 105 -15.26 -50.41 31.54
CA LYS A 105 -14.90 -51.80 31.82
C LYS A 105 -16.12 -52.70 32.05
#